data_AF-A0A939U6X9-F1
#
_entry.id   AF-A0A939U6X9-F1
#
_cell.length_a   1.000
_cell.length_b   1.000
_cell.length_c   1.000
_cell.angle_alpha   90.00
_cell.angle_beta   90.00
_cell.angle_gamma   90.00
#
_symmetry.space_group_name_H-M   'P 1'
#
loop_
_entity.id
_entity.type
_entity.pdbx_description
1 polymer ?
#
loop_
_entity_poly.entity_id
_entity_poly.type
_entity_poly.pdbx_seq_one_letter_code
_entity_poly.pdbx_strand_id
1 'polypeptide(L)'
;MGRKKLKPDYNPKKILQELIDITKEIYDGKLSYRQIAKEMNLSVSKVIKLLITGGVYSSDICRKINQLYASGKTIPEIQKSLNISRASVQAYLPYKKCVYNAKELSLNAERIRRYRQRKRAKERVTVPDSGLFS
;
A
#
# COMPACT_ATOMS: atom_id res chain seq x y z
N MET A 1 19.02 -4.45 -34.59
CA MET A 1 17.74 -4.82 -33.93
C MET A 1 17.66 -4.13 -32.56
N GLY A 2 17.03 -2.95 -32.48
CA GLY A 2 16.94 -2.17 -31.24
C GLY A 2 15.96 -2.81 -30.26
N ARG A 3 16.38 -3.00 -28.99
CA ARG A 3 15.51 -3.50 -27.91
C ARG A 3 14.22 -2.66 -27.85
N LYS A 4 13.07 -3.31 -28.06
CA LYS A 4 11.73 -2.73 -27.85
C LYS A 4 11.72 -2.06 -26.47
N LYS A 5 11.46 -0.75 -26.40
CA LYS A 5 11.34 -0.02 -25.12
C LYS A 5 10.27 -0.71 -24.26
N LEU A 6 10.68 -1.26 -23.12
CA LEU A 6 9.75 -1.78 -22.11
C LEU A 6 8.97 -0.58 -21.54
N LYS A 7 7.76 -0.35 -22.08
CA LYS A 7 6.72 0.58 -21.58
C LYS A 7 7.19 2.03 -21.32
N PRO A 8 6.96 2.98 -22.26
CA PRO A 8 7.42 4.37 -22.13
C PRO A 8 6.84 5.14 -20.93
N ASP A 9 5.70 4.72 -20.36
CA ASP A 9 5.04 5.37 -19.21
C ASP A 9 5.47 4.83 -17.83
N TYR A 10 6.56 4.05 -17.78
CA TYR A 10 7.04 3.42 -16.56
C TYR A 10 7.72 4.44 -15.63
N ASN A 11 6.94 5.03 -14.71
CA ASN A 11 7.46 5.88 -13.64
C ASN A 11 7.30 5.21 -12.26
N PRO A 12 8.39 4.73 -11.64
CA PRO A 12 8.33 4.00 -10.37
C PRO A 12 7.75 4.84 -9.22
N LYS A 13 8.01 6.16 -9.22
CA LYS A 13 7.47 7.07 -8.20
C LYS A 13 5.96 7.23 -8.35
N LYS A 14 5.47 7.36 -9.58
CA LYS A 14 4.04 7.47 -9.87
C LYS A 14 3.28 6.20 -9.48
N ILE A 15 3.83 5.03 -9.81
CA ILE A 15 3.23 3.73 -9.42
C ILE A 15 3.16 3.58 -7.90
N LEU A 16 4.22 3.96 -7.18
CA LEU A 16 4.21 3.93 -5.72
C LEU A 16 3.17 4.89 -5.14
N GLN A 17 3.09 6.11 -5.68
CA GLN A 17 2.10 7.09 -5.23
C GLN A 17 0.67 6.59 -5.46
N GLU A 18 0.35 6.09 -6.66
CA GLU A 18 -0.97 5.52 -6.95
C GLU A 18 -1.28 4.31 -6.06
N LEU A 19 -0.28 3.50 -5.72
CA LEU A 19 -0.46 2.38 -4.80
C LEU A 19 -0.79 2.86 -3.38
N ILE A 20 -0.11 3.90 -2.90
CA ILE A 20 -0.39 4.54 -1.61
C ILE A 20 -1.83 5.07 -1.63
N ASP A 21 -2.21 5.82 -2.65
CA ASP A 21 -3.53 6.46 -2.75
C ASP A 21 -4.66 5.43 -2.77
N ILE A 22 -4.52 4.35 -3.55
CA ILE A 22 -5.52 3.26 -3.55
C ILE A 22 -5.57 2.54 -2.20
N THR A 23 -4.41 2.29 -1.58
CA THR A 23 -4.39 1.64 -0.25
C THR A 23 -5.11 2.49 0.79
N LYS A 24 -4.94 3.83 0.74
CA LYS A 24 -5.68 4.80 1.58
C LYS A 24 -7.17 4.73 1.31
N GLU A 25 -7.57 4.82 0.04
CA GLU A 25 -8.99 4.77 -0.38
C GLU A 25 -9.69 3.51 0.15
N ILE A 26 -9.05 2.33 0.02
CA ILE A 26 -9.62 1.07 0.50
C ILE A 26 -9.73 1.06 2.04
N TYR A 27 -8.74 1.63 2.73
CA TYR A 27 -8.74 1.72 4.20
C TYR A 27 -9.82 2.67 4.72
N ASP A 28 -10.00 3.82 4.07
CA ASP A 28 -11.07 4.78 4.38
C ASP A 28 -12.46 4.16 4.18
N GLY A 29 -12.58 3.23 3.22
CA GLY A 29 -13.74 2.35 3.04
C GLY A 29 -13.97 1.31 4.15
N LYS A 30 -13.31 1.48 5.31
CA LYS A 30 -13.45 0.64 6.53
C LYS A 30 -12.92 -0.79 6.41
N LEU A 31 -12.07 -1.09 5.43
CA LEU A 31 -11.39 -2.39 5.38
C LEU A 31 -10.20 -2.40 6.35
N SER A 32 -10.07 -3.49 7.11
CA SER A 32 -8.87 -3.73 7.91
C SER A 32 -7.64 -3.93 7.03
N TYR A 33 -6.45 -3.60 7.52
CA TYR A 33 -5.18 -3.81 6.81
C TYR A 33 -4.98 -5.28 6.37
N ARG A 34 -5.59 -6.25 7.08
CA ARG A 34 -5.57 -7.68 6.69
C ARG A 34 -6.45 -7.95 5.48
N GLN A 35 -7.62 -7.31 5.38
CA GLN A 35 -8.49 -7.42 4.21
C GLN A 35 -7.85 -6.75 3.00
N ILE A 36 -7.25 -5.57 3.17
CA ILE A 36 -6.51 -4.87 2.11
C ILE A 36 -5.36 -5.74 1.57
N ALA A 37 -4.63 -6.42 2.46
CA ALA A 37 -3.55 -7.32 2.08
C ALA A 37 -4.04 -8.45 1.16
N LYS A 38 -5.21 -9.03 1.46
CA LYS A 38 -5.85 -10.04 0.61
C LYS A 38 -6.32 -9.44 -0.71
N GLU A 39 -7.04 -8.31 -0.66
CA GLU A 39 -7.62 -7.63 -1.82
C GLU A 39 -6.58 -7.19 -2.85
N MET A 40 -5.43 -6.69 -2.37
CA MET A 40 -4.32 -6.20 -3.18
C MET A 40 -3.26 -7.28 -3.45
N ASN A 41 -3.40 -8.48 -2.88
CA ASN A 41 -2.40 -9.55 -2.90
C ASN A 41 -1.00 -9.04 -2.47
N LEU A 42 -0.96 -8.38 -1.31
CA LEU A 42 0.24 -7.82 -0.67
C LEU A 42 0.42 -8.47 0.71
N SER A 43 1.64 -8.44 1.25
CA SER A 43 1.83 -8.80 2.65
C SER A 43 1.25 -7.73 3.57
N VAL A 44 0.77 -8.14 4.75
CA VAL A 44 0.25 -7.22 5.78
C VAL A 44 1.27 -6.13 6.12
N SER A 45 2.55 -6.47 6.24
CA SER A 45 3.60 -5.50 6.52
C SER A 45 3.76 -4.45 5.41
N LYS A 46 3.54 -4.82 4.13
CA LYS A 46 3.57 -3.85 3.02
C LYS A 46 2.37 -2.91 3.09
N VAL A 47 1.18 -3.41 3.41
CA VAL A 47 -0.02 -2.58 3.59
C VAL A 47 0.16 -1.59 4.74
N ILE A 48 0.61 -2.05 5.91
CA ILE A 48 0.85 -1.18 7.07
C ILE A 48 1.84 -0.06 6.71
N LYS A 49 2.96 -0.38 6.02
CA LYS A 49 3.90 0.65 5.55
C LYS A 49 3.27 1.65 4.59
N LEU A 50 2.44 1.19 3.65
CA LEU A 50 1.76 2.07 2.68
C LEU A 50 0.80 3.02 3.39
N LEU A 51 0.04 2.51 4.38
CA LEU A 51 -0.88 3.33 5.16
C LEU A 51 -0.17 4.36 6.06
N ILE A 52 0.95 3.98 6.67
CA ILE A 52 1.80 4.90 7.46
C ILE A 52 2.41 5.97 6.55
N THR A 53 2.93 5.57 5.39
CA THR A 53 3.51 6.48 4.40
C THR A 53 2.45 7.42 3.83
N GLY A 54 1.21 6.94 3.68
CA GLY A 54 0.05 7.72 3.28
C GLY A 54 -0.55 8.60 4.38
N GLY A 55 -0.04 8.51 5.62
CA GLY A 55 -0.46 9.31 6.76
C GLY A 55 -1.82 8.94 7.37
N VAL A 56 -2.45 7.84 6.96
CA VAL A 56 -3.81 7.45 7.40
C VAL A 56 -3.81 6.41 8.51
N TYR A 57 -2.66 5.78 8.79
CA TYR A 57 -2.53 4.82 9.89
C TYR A 57 -1.56 5.33 10.94
N SER A 58 -2.08 5.45 12.16
CA SER A 58 -1.30 5.76 13.36
C SER A 58 -1.77 4.86 14.49
N SER A 59 -0.82 4.28 15.22
CA SER A 59 -1.05 3.51 16.43
C SER A 59 -0.01 3.92 17.48
N ASP A 60 -0.26 3.66 18.75
CA ASP A 60 0.68 4.01 19.82
C ASP A 60 2.04 3.35 19.61
N ILE A 61 2.04 2.10 19.14
CA ILE A 61 3.26 1.37 18.78
C ILE A 61 3.96 2.04 17.59
N CYS A 62 3.23 2.44 16.55
CA CYS A 62 3.79 3.16 15.41
C CYS A 62 4.43 4.48 15.84
N ARG A 63 3.75 5.26 16.68
CA ARG A 63 4.26 6.53 17.23
C ARG A 63 5.53 6.32 18.04
N LYS A 64 5.54 5.34 18.95
CA LYS A 64 6.70 4.99 19.77
C LYS A 64 7.88 4.54 18.90
N ILE A 65 7.66 3.67 17.91
CA ILE A 65 8.72 3.21 16.99
C ILE A 65 9.32 4.39 16.23
N ASN A 66 8.48 5.27 15.67
CA ASN A 66 8.93 6.45 14.94
C ASN A 66 9.70 7.43 15.83
N GLN A 67 9.23 7.67 17.06
CA GLN A 67 9.92 8.53 18.02
C GLN A 67 11.30 7.98 18.40
N LEU A 68 11.40 6.70 18.72
CA LEU A 68 12.68 6.07 19.07
C LEU A 68 13.64 6.03 17.88
N TYR A 69 13.12 5.78 16.68
CA TYR A 69 13.93 5.83 15.46
C TYR A 69 14.44 7.24 15.15
N ALA A 70 13.58 8.25 15.33
CA ALA A 70 13.94 9.66 15.15
C ALA A 70 14.96 10.13 16.21
N SER A 71 14.95 9.56 17.42
CA SER A 71 15.95 9.82 18.45
C SER A 71 17.28 9.09 18.23
N GLY A 72 17.50 8.49 17.06
CA GLY A 72 18.75 7.81 16.70
C GLY A 72 18.87 6.37 17.18
N LYS A 73 17.85 5.78 17.82
CA LYS A 73 17.92 4.36 18.22
C LYS A 73 17.93 3.45 17.01
N THR A 74 18.80 2.45 17.07
CA THR A 74 18.91 1.38 16.09
C THR A 74 17.73 0.42 16.18
N ILE A 75 17.47 -0.34 15.10
CA ILE A 75 16.38 -1.34 15.09
C ILE A 75 16.48 -2.33 16.27
N PRO A 76 17.65 -2.91 16.61
CA PRO A 76 17.78 -3.79 17.77
C PRO A 76 17.40 -3.11 19.11
N GLU A 77 17.77 -1.84 19.30
CA GLU A 77 17.42 -1.09 20.51
C GLU A 77 15.92 -0.82 20.62
N ILE A 78 15.25 -0.55 19.49
CA ILE A 78 13.79 -0.38 19.44
C ILE A 78 13.09 -1.70 19.75
N GLN A 79 13.58 -2.82 19.19
CA GLN A 79 13.06 -4.16 19.50
C GLN A 79 13.13 -4.43 21.00
N LYS A 80 14.28 -4.17 21.63
CA LYS A 80 14.49 -4.36 23.07
C LYS A 80 13.62 -3.41 23.91
N SER A 81 13.50 -2.15 23.50
CA SER A 81 12.72 -1.13 24.23
C SER A 81 11.22 -1.40 24.23
N LEU A 82 10.69 -1.99 23.16
CA LEU A 82 9.26 -2.21 22.98
C LEU A 82 8.85 -3.69 23.09
N ASN A 83 9.80 -4.59 23.31
CA ASN A 83 9.62 -6.05 23.31
C ASN A 83 8.87 -6.58 22.08
N ILE A 84 9.31 -6.18 20.89
CA ILE A 84 8.70 -6.57 19.60
C ILE A 84 9.72 -7.15 18.63
N SER A 85 9.23 -7.94 17.67
CA SER A 85 10.06 -8.54 16.65
C SER A 85 10.64 -7.51 15.67
N ARG A 86 11.80 -7.83 15.08
CA ARG A 86 12.45 -7.02 14.02
C ARG A 86 11.50 -6.72 12.86
N ALA A 87 10.73 -7.72 12.45
CA ALA A 87 9.74 -7.60 11.39
C ALA A 87 8.66 -6.57 11.74
N SER A 88 8.21 -6.53 13.00
CA SER A 88 7.25 -5.54 13.49
C SER A 88 7.85 -4.13 13.46
N VAL A 89 9.07 -3.94 13.99
CA VAL A 89 9.76 -2.64 13.93
C VAL A 89 9.86 -2.16 12.48
N GLN A 90 10.32 -3.01 11.57
CA GLN A 90 10.45 -2.66 10.17
C GLN A 90 9.11 -2.38 9.48
N ALA A 91 8.01 -2.99 9.92
CA ALA A 91 6.66 -2.77 9.36
C ALA A 91 6.10 -1.40 9.71
N TYR A 92 6.42 -0.88 10.90
CA TYR A 92 5.92 0.43 11.36
C TYR A 92 6.82 1.61 11.02
N LEU A 93 8.03 1.37 10.53
CA LEU A 93 8.88 2.44 10.01
C LEU A 93 8.38 2.93 8.64
N PRO A 94 8.47 4.24 8.35
CA PRO A 94 8.04 4.81 7.08
C PRO A 94 8.84 4.21 5.93
N TYR A 95 8.23 4.15 4.75
CA TYR A 95 8.83 3.48 3.60
C TYR A 95 10.11 4.20 3.13
N LYS A 96 11.30 3.66 3.46
CA LYS A 96 12.57 4.09 2.85
C LYS A 96 12.67 3.52 1.42
N LYS A 97 12.66 4.43 0.43
CA LYS A 97 12.65 4.30 -1.04
C LYS A 97 13.48 3.19 -1.75
N CYS A 98 14.21 2.31 -1.05
CA CYS A 98 15.36 1.64 -1.66
C CYS A 98 15.09 0.37 -2.48
N VAL A 99 13.96 -0.33 -2.37
CA VAL A 99 13.87 -1.67 -3.02
C VAL A 99 12.51 -1.95 -3.63
N TYR A 100 12.26 -1.36 -4.79
CA TYR A 100 11.40 -2.04 -5.76
C TYR A 100 12.21 -2.29 -7.02
N ASN A 101 12.53 -3.56 -7.26
CA ASN A 101 12.99 -3.94 -8.59
C ASN A 101 11.83 -3.75 -9.59
N ALA A 102 12.13 -3.66 -10.88
CA ALA A 102 11.14 -3.32 -11.90
C ALA A 102 9.94 -4.30 -11.98
N LYS A 103 10.14 -5.56 -11.60
CA LYS A 103 9.11 -6.60 -11.52
C LYS A 103 8.07 -6.29 -10.45
N GLU A 104 8.47 -5.85 -9.24
CA GLU A 104 7.52 -5.52 -8.18
C GLU A 104 6.63 -4.33 -8.55
N LEU A 105 7.20 -3.32 -9.21
CA LEU A 105 6.46 -2.15 -9.66
C LEU A 105 5.49 -2.48 -10.79
N SER A 106 5.90 -3.31 -11.76
CA SER A 106 4.97 -3.78 -12.80
C SER A 106 3.79 -4.58 -12.20
N LEU A 107 4.04 -5.38 -11.16
CA LEU A 107 2.97 -6.10 -10.45
C LEU A 107 2.04 -5.15 -9.69
N ASN A 108 2.59 -4.10 -9.06
CA ASN A 108 1.79 -3.08 -8.40
C ASN A 108 0.89 -2.31 -9.37
N ALA A 109 1.42 -1.94 -10.55
CA ALA A 109 0.64 -1.30 -11.60
C ALA A 109 -0.53 -2.20 -12.08
N GLU A 110 -0.28 -3.50 -12.24
CA GLU A 110 -1.32 -4.45 -12.61
C GLU A 110 -2.38 -4.63 -11.51
N ARG A 111 -1.97 -4.67 -10.23
CA ARG A 111 -2.90 -4.69 -9.07
C ARG A 111 -3.80 -3.45 -9.06
N ILE A 112 -3.23 -2.26 -9.23
CA ILE A 112 -3.95 -0.98 -9.34
C ILE A 112 -4.99 -1.05 -10.46
N ARG A 113 -4.58 -1.52 -11.65
CA ARG A 113 -5.47 -1.64 -12.81
C ARG A 113 -6.66 -2.56 -12.52
N ARG A 114 -6.41 -3.73 -11.94
CA ARG A 114 -7.47 -4.70 -11.60
C ARG A 114 -8.45 -4.15 -10.56
N TYR A 115 -7.95 -3.49 -9.52
CA TYR A 115 -8.80 -2.85 -8.52
C TYR A 115 -9.75 -1.83 -9.16
N ARG A 116 -9.23 -0.92 -9.99
CA ARG A 116 -10.03 0.10 -10.68
C ARG A 116 -11.08 -0.52 -11.62
N GLN A 117 -10.73 -1.59 -12.34
CA GLN A 117 -11.67 -2.31 -13.21
C GLN A 117 -12.82 -2.93 -12.42
N ARG A 118 -12.51 -3.63 -11.31
CA ARG A 118 -13.54 -4.22 -10.43
C ARG A 118 -14.45 -3.16 -9.82
N LYS A 119 -13.88 -2.05 -9.34
CA LYS A 119 -14.65 -0.93 -8.77
C LYS A 119 -15.64 -0.36 -9.78
N ARG A 120 -15.18 -0.06 -11.00
CA ARG A 120 -16.03 0.42 -12.11
C ARG A 120 -17.13 -0.57 -12.50
N ALA A 121 -16.82 -1.87 -12.53
CA ALA A 121 -17.81 -2.90 -12.83
C ALA A 121 -18.91 -2.94 -11.75
N LYS A 122 -18.54 -2.84 -10.47
CA LYS A 122 -19.50 -2.79 -9.37
C LYS A 122 -20.41 -1.56 -9.46
N GLU A 123 -19.85 -0.38 -9.72
CA GLU A 123 -20.60 0.87 -9.90
C GLU A 123 -21.61 0.79 -11.06
N ARG A 124 -21.24 0.13 -12.17
CA ARG A 124 -22.12 -0.09 -13.33
C ARG A 124 -23.27 -1.06 -13.06
N VAL A 125 -23.11 -2.00 -12.13
CA VAL A 125 -24.16 -2.98 -11.77
C VAL A 125 -25.14 -2.40 -10.74
N THR A 126 -24.72 -1.39 -9.95
CA THR A 126 -25.55 -0.77 -8.91
C THR A 126 -26.45 0.38 -9.38
N VAL A 127 -26.37 0.81 -10.64
CA VAL A 127 -27.43 1.66 -11.23
C VAL A 127 -28.60 0.75 -11.59
N PRO A 128 -29.75 0.83 -10.89
CA PRO A 128 -30.93 0.09 -11.31
C PRO A 128 -31.37 0.60 -12.68
N ASP A 129 -31.62 -0.33 -13.58
CA ASP A 129 -32.31 -0.06 -14.85
C ASP A 129 -33.71 0.47 -14.51
N SER A 130 -33.80 1.79 -14.32
CA SER A 130 -35.03 2.51 -14.05
C SER A 130 -35.53 3.06 -15.38
N GLY A 131 -36.03 2.18 -16.24
CA GLY A 131 -36.67 2.58 -17.47
C GLY A 131 -36.95 1.44 -18.45
N LEU A 132 -38.13 0.81 -18.31
CA LEU A 132 -39.19 0.74 -19.34
C LEU A 132 -40.11 -0.45 -19.01
N PHE A 133 -41.16 -0.19 -18.24
CA PHE A 133 -42.44 -0.84 -18.48
C PHE A 133 -43.36 0.26 -18.99
N SER A 134 -43.51 0.29 -20.31
CA SER A 134 -44.59 0.98 -21.01
C SER A 134 -45.90 0.23 -20.81
#